data_AF-A0A8H4TVY1-F1
#
_entry.id   AF-A0A8H4TVY1-F1
#
_cell.length_a   1.000
_cell.length_b   1.000
_cell.length_c   1.000
_cell.angle_alpha   90.00
_cell.angle_beta   90.00
_cell.angle_gamma   90.00
#
_symmetry.space_group_name_H-M   'P 1'
#
loop_
_entity.id
_entity.type
_entity.pdbx_description
1 polymer ?
#
loop_
_entity_poly.entity_id
_entity_poly.type
_entity_poly.pdbx_seq_one_letter_code
_entity_poly.pdbx_strand_id
1 'polypeptide(L)'
;MPEIGVRLLPKEELESKVLDTLEIRNPEPSDATKKKGYWIQGILKNCTQFELQVRPPPYFNSGRYETGPLDIPAWSVGQFTAVNGDWNLEGATGGNAWDLILEVGIELNLALGFTCPTVGAYKSAVFESVTAKDGYDRAKKGGNKIISRDIFSGVDTDGNGMSVIFEVHSSGKQRPIYTITQKVH
;
A
#
# COMPACT_ATOMS: atom_id res chain seq x y z
N MET A 1 -8.26 18.37 -12.68
CA MET A 1 -7.11 17.52 -13.06
C MET A 1 -5.88 18.24 -12.53
N PRO A 2 -5.32 17.81 -11.40
CA PRO A 2 -4.09 18.41 -10.88
C PRO A 2 -2.98 18.24 -11.92
N GLU A 3 -2.20 19.31 -12.12
CA GLU A 3 -1.01 19.29 -12.96
C GLU A 3 0.20 19.00 -12.08
N ILE A 4 1.05 18.07 -12.50
CA ILE A 4 2.28 17.69 -11.83
C ILE A 4 3.46 18.13 -12.70
N GLY A 5 4.37 18.89 -12.11
CA GLY A 5 5.58 19.41 -12.75
C GLY A 5 6.69 18.37 -12.88
N VAL A 6 6.53 17.19 -12.29
CA VAL A 6 7.47 16.08 -12.42
C VAL A 6 7.34 15.43 -13.79
N ARG A 7 8.48 15.12 -14.41
CA ARG A 7 8.54 14.40 -15.69
C ARG A 7 8.06 12.98 -15.51
N LEU A 8 7.07 12.60 -16.31
CA LEU A 8 6.52 11.25 -16.28
C LEU A 8 7.28 10.33 -17.22
N LEU A 9 7.49 9.07 -16.81
CA LEU A 9 8.01 8.06 -17.72
C LEU A 9 7.07 7.87 -18.92
N PRO A 10 7.60 7.77 -20.15
CA PRO A 10 6.82 7.37 -21.32
C PRO A 10 6.12 6.04 -21.11
N LYS A 11 5.02 5.82 -21.84
CA LYS A 11 4.15 4.64 -21.64
C LYS A 11 4.90 3.31 -21.65
N GLU A 12 5.77 3.08 -22.63
CA GLU A 12 6.49 1.80 -22.77
C GLU A 12 7.46 1.56 -21.60
N GLU A 13 8.18 2.60 -21.19
CA GLU A 13 9.08 2.52 -20.03
C GLU A 13 8.29 2.31 -18.74
N LEU A 14 7.17 3.01 -18.58
CA LEU A 14 6.27 2.85 -17.44
C LEU A 14 5.78 1.40 -17.33
N GLU A 15 5.27 0.84 -18.43
CA GLU A 15 4.78 -0.54 -18.47
C GLU A 15 5.89 -1.54 -18.12
N SER A 16 7.11 -1.34 -18.66
CA SER A 16 8.27 -2.16 -18.30
C SER A 16 8.59 -2.10 -16.80
N LYS A 17 8.68 -0.89 -16.21
CA LYS A 17 8.99 -0.71 -14.78
C LYS A 17 7.93 -1.31 -13.86
N VAL A 18 6.65 -1.21 -14.25
CA VAL A 18 5.56 -1.85 -13.52
C VAL A 18 5.76 -3.36 -13.50
N LEU A 19 6.05 -3.99 -14.66
CA LEU A 19 6.30 -5.43 -14.74
C LEU A 19 7.51 -5.84 -13.88
N ASP A 20 8.64 -5.16 -14.01
CA ASP A 20 9.85 -5.44 -13.22
C ASP A 20 9.55 -5.41 -11.71
N THR A 21 8.80 -4.41 -11.24
CA THR A 21 8.44 -4.28 -9.82
C THR A 21 7.48 -5.38 -9.36
N LEU A 22 6.56 -5.80 -10.23
CA LEU A 22 5.65 -6.92 -9.96
C LEU A 22 6.40 -8.25 -9.82
N GLU A 23 7.55 -8.41 -10.47
CA GLU A 23 8.40 -9.60 -10.39
C GLU A 23 9.33 -9.62 -9.17
N ILE A 24 9.54 -8.48 -8.50
CA ILE A 24 10.35 -8.43 -7.26
C ILE A 24 9.77 -9.43 -6.24
N ARG A 25 10.65 -10.30 -5.74
CA ARG A 25 10.28 -11.33 -4.78
C ARG A 25 9.75 -10.71 -3.48
N ASN A 26 8.61 -11.22 -3.03
CA ASN A 26 8.04 -10.80 -1.74
C ASN A 26 8.95 -11.25 -0.58
N PRO A 27 9.17 -10.39 0.42
CA PRO A 27 9.92 -10.78 1.61
C PRO A 27 9.18 -11.88 2.38
N GLU A 28 9.92 -12.84 2.90
CA GLU A 28 9.37 -13.92 3.71
C GLU A 28 9.27 -13.51 5.18
N PRO A 29 8.23 -13.94 5.91
CA PRO A 29 8.14 -13.70 7.35
C PRO A 29 9.25 -14.45 8.08
N SER A 30 9.77 -13.84 9.15
CA SER A 30 10.82 -14.46 9.97
C SER A 30 10.30 -15.71 10.69
N ASP A 31 11.20 -16.60 11.10
CA ASP A 31 10.81 -17.78 11.89
C ASP A 31 10.25 -17.39 13.26
N ALA A 32 10.65 -16.24 13.81
CA ALA A 32 10.06 -15.70 15.03
C ALA A 32 8.60 -15.28 14.81
N THR A 33 8.33 -14.57 13.71
CA THR A 33 6.98 -14.17 13.29
C THR A 33 6.08 -15.40 13.11
N LYS A 34 6.56 -16.42 12.39
CA LYS A 34 5.80 -17.65 12.10
C LYS A 34 5.42 -18.43 13.36
N LYS A 35 6.18 -18.29 14.45
CA LYS A 35 5.90 -18.92 15.76
C LYS A 35 4.85 -18.15 16.58
N LYS A 36 4.48 -16.94 16.19
CA LYS A 36 3.42 -16.18 16.87
C LYS A 36 2.05 -16.80 16.56
N GLY A 37 1.14 -16.77 17.54
CA GLY A 37 -0.20 -17.34 17.40
C GLY A 37 -1.04 -16.61 16.35
N TYR A 38 -0.96 -15.27 16.33
CA TYR A 38 -1.64 -14.45 15.32
C TYR A 38 -0.68 -13.39 14.80
N TRP A 39 -0.46 -13.42 13.49
CA TRP A 39 0.40 -12.47 12.81
C TRP A 39 -0.09 -12.21 11.39
N ILE A 40 0.25 -11.03 10.88
CA ILE A 40 -0.05 -10.59 9.53
C ILE A 40 1.13 -9.77 9.00
N GLN A 41 1.55 -10.06 7.77
CA GLN A 41 2.63 -9.34 7.11
C GLN A 41 2.09 -8.66 5.85
N GLY A 42 1.92 -7.35 5.92
CA GLY A 42 1.57 -6.56 4.74
C GLY A 42 2.76 -6.40 3.82
N ILE A 43 2.59 -6.73 2.55
CA ILE A 43 3.59 -6.51 1.49
C ILE A 43 3.07 -5.38 0.61
N LEU A 44 3.87 -4.34 0.42
CA LEU A 44 3.50 -3.20 -0.42
C LEU A 44 4.41 -3.18 -1.63
N LYS A 45 3.83 -3.24 -2.83
CA LYS A 45 4.52 -3.07 -4.10
C LYS A 45 4.23 -1.69 -4.65
N ASN A 46 5.24 -0.83 -4.65
CA ASN A 46 5.15 0.50 -5.23
C ASN A 46 5.56 0.45 -6.71
N CYS A 47 4.59 0.18 -7.58
CA CYS A 47 4.76 0.16 -9.03
C CYS A 47 4.50 1.56 -9.61
N THR A 48 5.14 2.57 -9.03
CA THR A 48 5.07 3.97 -9.47
C THR A 48 6.46 4.60 -9.45
N GLN A 49 6.63 5.74 -10.14
CA GLN A 49 7.85 6.54 -10.07
C GLN A 49 7.94 7.44 -8.83
N PHE A 50 6.95 7.37 -7.96
CA PHE A 50 6.79 8.25 -6.81
C PHE A 50 7.09 7.49 -5.53
N GLU A 51 7.56 8.19 -4.51
CA GLU A 51 7.75 7.60 -3.18
C GLU A 51 6.40 7.46 -2.46
N LEU A 52 6.23 6.34 -1.76
CA LEU A 52 5.12 6.12 -0.85
C LEU A 52 5.60 6.36 0.59
N GLN A 53 5.18 7.45 1.20
CA GLN A 53 5.56 7.83 2.56
C GLN A 53 4.52 7.36 3.57
N VAL A 54 4.96 6.85 4.72
CA VAL A 54 4.06 6.42 5.77
C VAL A 54 3.54 7.63 6.55
N ARG A 55 2.23 7.71 6.76
CA ARG A 55 1.60 8.74 7.58
C ARG A 55 1.30 8.22 8.99
N PRO A 56 2.02 8.68 10.02
CA PRO A 56 1.68 8.39 11.41
C PRO A 56 0.46 9.22 11.89
N PRO A 57 -0.26 8.75 12.92
CA PRO A 57 -0.11 7.47 13.60
C PRO A 57 -0.83 6.31 12.87
N PRO A 58 -0.41 5.05 13.10
CA PRO A 58 -1.20 3.90 12.68
C PRO A 58 -2.48 3.78 13.51
N TYR A 59 -3.45 3.02 13.01
CA TYR A 59 -4.62 2.61 13.78
C TYR A 59 -4.51 1.13 14.12
N PHE A 60 -4.61 0.78 15.41
CA PHE A 60 -4.78 -0.59 15.85
C PHE A 60 -6.11 -0.73 16.58
N ASN A 61 -6.93 -1.67 16.10
CA ASN A 61 -8.02 -2.18 16.89
C ASN A 61 -7.53 -3.25 17.86
N SER A 62 -6.53 -4.06 17.47
CA SER A 62 -5.88 -5.04 18.33
C SER A 62 -4.46 -5.39 17.83
N GLY A 63 -3.58 -5.78 18.76
CA GLY A 63 -2.19 -6.16 18.44
C GLY A 63 -1.23 -4.97 18.40
N ARG A 64 -0.05 -5.18 17.80
CA ARG A 64 1.00 -4.15 17.62
C ARG A 64 1.90 -4.51 16.44
N TYR A 65 2.78 -3.59 16.06
CA TYR A 65 3.87 -3.91 15.16
C TYR A 65 4.95 -4.76 15.82
N GLU A 66 5.35 -5.83 15.14
CA GLU A 66 6.66 -6.46 15.31
C GLU A 66 7.70 -5.73 14.44
N THR A 67 7.31 -5.37 13.21
CA THR A 67 8.07 -4.50 12.32
C THR A 67 7.13 -3.46 11.74
N GLY A 68 7.37 -2.18 12.05
CA GLY A 68 6.55 -1.09 11.55
C GLY A 68 6.72 -0.85 10.05
N PRO A 69 5.75 -0.18 9.41
CA PRO A 69 5.93 0.35 8.06
C PRO A 69 7.07 1.38 8.01
N LEU A 70 7.77 1.42 6.88
CA LEU A 70 8.74 2.44 6.50
C LEU A 70 8.34 2.99 5.13
N ASP A 71 8.88 4.15 4.77
CA ASP A 71 8.73 4.73 3.44
C ASP A 71 9.23 3.75 2.36
N ILE A 72 8.54 3.75 1.22
CA ILE A 72 8.78 2.81 0.14
C ILE A 72 9.16 3.61 -1.11
N PRO A 73 10.44 3.53 -1.53
CA PRO A 73 10.91 4.19 -2.74
C PRO A 73 10.10 3.79 -3.98
N ALA A 74 10.20 4.62 -5.01
CA ALA A 74 9.73 4.28 -6.35
C ALA A 74 10.24 2.90 -6.79
N TRP A 75 9.41 2.16 -7.52
CA TRP A 75 9.78 0.86 -8.13
C TRP A 75 10.32 -0.18 -7.14
N SER A 76 9.79 -0.21 -5.92
CA SER A 76 10.32 -1.06 -4.85
C SER A 76 9.22 -1.79 -4.06
N VAL A 77 9.66 -2.69 -3.19
CA VAL A 77 8.78 -3.50 -2.33
C VAL A 77 9.14 -3.25 -0.87
N GLY A 78 8.14 -2.85 -0.09
CA GLY A 78 8.23 -2.72 1.36
C GLY A 78 7.37 -3.73 2.09
N GLN A 79 7.51 -3.78 3.41
CA GLN A 79 6.68 -4.62 4.26
C GLN A 79 6.45 -4.00 5.64
N PHE A 80 5.40 -4.49 6.30
CA PHE A 80 5.22 -4.35 7.74
C PHE A 80 4.71 -5.67 8.31
N THR A 81 4.94 -5.90 9.60
CA THR A 81 4.46 -7.09 10.31
C THR A 81 3.77 -6.68 11.60
N ALA A 82 2.52 -7.09 11.75
CA ALA A 82 1.76 -6.94 12.98
C ALA A 82 1.48 -8.30 13.62
N VAL A 83 1.49 -8.33 14.95
CA VAL A 83 1.34 -9.53 15.77
C VAL A 83 0.39 -9.27 16.93
N ASN A 84 -0.22 -10.32 17.47
CA ASN A 84 -0.96 -10.22 18.73
C ASN A 84 -0.05 -9.78 19.88
N GLY A 85 -0.64 -9.13 20.90
CA GLY A 85 0.04 -8.79 22.15
C GLY A 85 0.64 -10.04 22.82
N ASP A 86 1.79 -9.93 23.50
CA ASP A 86 2.48 -11.09 24.09
C ASP A 86 1.62 -11.87 25.12
N TRP A 87 0.60 -11.21 25.68
CA TRP A 87 -0.38 -11.80 26.60
C TRP A 87 -1.83 -11.56 26.17
N ASN A 88 -2.04 -11.05 24.96
CA ASN A 88 -3.37 -10.81 24.40
C ASN A 88 -3.68 -11.88 23.35
N LEU A 89 -4.75 -12.63 23.57
CA LEU A 89 -5.24 -13.65 22.63
C LEU A 89 -6.00 -13.02 21.45
N GLU A 90 -6.28 -11.72 21.49
CA GLU A 90 -6.80 -10.97 20.37
C GLU A 90 -5.79 -10.96 19.23
N GLY A 91 -6.30 -11.10 18.01
CA GLY A 91 -5.48 -11.10 16.81
C GLY A 91 -4.80 -9.75 16.51
N ALA A 92 -4.19 -9.62 15.33
CA ALA A 92 -3.56 -8.40 14.86
C ALA A 92 -4.45 -7.70 13.82
N THR A 93 -5.08 -6.58 14.19
CA THR A 93 -6.05 -5.89 13.33
C THR A 93 -5.89 -4.37 13.40
N GLY A 94 -5.89 -3.72 12.25
CA GLY A 94 -5.60 -2.28 12.18
C GLY A 94 -5.51 -1.75 10.76
N GLY A 95 -4.84 -0.61 10.62
CA GLY A 95 -4.56 0.02 9.33
C GLY A 95 -3.41 1.02 9.40
N ASN A 96 -2.95 1.43 8.22
CA ASN A 96 -1.93 2.44 7.99
C ASN A 96 -2.42 3.48 6.99
N ALA A 97 -2.03 4.73 7.18
CA ALA A 97 -2.18 5.77 6.16
C ALA A 97 -0.84 5.99 5.45
N TRP A 98 -0.91 6.36 4.18
CA TRP A 98 0.23 6.55 3.29
C TRP A 98 -0.03 7.69 2.32
N ASP A 99 1.04 8.37 1.94
CA ASP A 99 1.03 9.43 0.94
C ASP A 99 1.90 9.03 -0.23
N LEU A 100 1.30 8.93 -1.42
CA LEU A 100 2.06 8.81 -2.65
C LEU A 100 2.41 10.24 -3.10
N ILE A 101 3.67 10.61 -2.94
CA ILE A 101 4.14 11.99 -3.14
C ILE A 101 4.39 12.23 -4.63
N LEU A 102 3.47 12.93 -5.30
CA LEU A 102 3.57 13.21 -6.74
C LEU A 102 4.46 14.44 -6.98
N GLU A 103 4.25 15.46 -6.17
CA GLU A 103 5.11 16.64 -6.04
C GLU A 103 4.84 17.33 -4.70
N VAL A 104 5.57 18.41 -4.41
CA VAL A 104 5.36 19.18 -3.17
C VAL A 104 3.93 19.75 -3.14
N GLY A 105 3.11 19.25 -2.21
CA GLY A 105 1.73 19.68 -2.04
C GLY A 105 0.71 18.97 -2.94
N ILE A 106 1.14 17.98 -3.73
CA ILE A 106 0.24 17.10 -4.48
C ILE A 106 0.57 15.65 -4.10
N GLU A 107 -0.33 15.05 -3.33
CA GLU A 107 -0.24 13.65 -2.92
C GLU A 107 -1.54 12.88 -3.17
N LEU A 108 -1.41 11.59 -3.48
CA LEU A 108 -2.51 10.65 -3.39
C LEU A 108 -2.49 9.98 -2.02
N ASN A 109 -3.53 10.27 -1.23
CA ASN A 109 -3.69 9.76 0.12
C ASN A 109 -4.32 8.37 0.12
N LEU A 110 -3.68 7.38 0.74
CA LEU A 110 -4.10 5.98 0.79
C LEU A 110 -4.19 5.47 2.22
N ALA A 111 -5.29 4.80 2.55
CA ALA A 111 -5.49 4.05 3.78
C ALA A 111 -5.55 2.55 3.49
N LEU A 112 -4.67 1.79 4.14
CA LEU A 112 -4.53 0.35 3.99
C LEU A 112 -4.97 -0.36 5.27
N GLY A 113 -6.03 -1.16 5.20
CA GLY A 113 -6.54 -1.93 6.33
C GLY A 113 -6.12 -3.38 6.28
N PHE A 114 -5.93 -3.99 7.46
CA PHE A 114 -5.61 -5.40 7.60
C PHE A 114 -6.28 -6.02 8.83
N THR A 115 -6.70 -7.28 8.71
CA THR A 115 -7.21 -8.04 9.86
C THR A 115 -6.66 -9.47 9.88
N CYS A 116 -6.13 -9.88 11.02
CA CYS A 116 -5.88 -11.26 11.42
C CYS A 116 -6.54 -11.46 12.79
N PRO A 117 -7.87 -11.60 12.88
CA PRO A 117 -8.57 -11.74 14.16
C PRO A 117 -8.46 -13.17 14.70
N THR A 118 -8.67 -13.34 16.01
CA THR A 118 -8.81 -14.66 16.67
C THR A 118 -9.99 -15.46 16.12
N VAL A 119 -11.11 -14.76 15.89
CA VAL A 119 -12.34 -15.31 15.30
C VAL A 119 -12.70 -14.48 14.08
N GLY A 120 -12.92 -15.16 12.95
CA GLY A 120 -13.27 -14.52 11.69
C GLY A 120 -12.28 -14.86 10.58
N ALA A 121 -12.04 -13.91 9.68
CA ALA A 121 -11.24 -14.14 8.49
C ALA A 121 -10.15 -13.08 8.34
N TYR A 122 -9.10 -13.45 7.58
CA TYR A 122 -8.17 -12.47 7.04
C TYR A 122 -8.90 -11.51 6.09
N LYS A 123 -8.70 -10.22 6.31
CA LYS A 123 -9.24 -9.16 5.45
C LYS A 123 -8.16 -8.15 5.17
N SER A 124 -8.32 -7.46 4.05
CA SER A 124 -7.56 -6.27 3.74
C SER A 124 -8.43 -5.26 3.03
N ALA A 125 -7.98 -4.01 2.98
CA ALA A 125 -8.53 -3.03 2.07
C ALA A 125 -7.52 -1.95 1.70
N VAL A 126 -7.80 -1.29 0.59
CA VAL A 126 -7.25 -0.02 0.14
C VAL A 126 -8.40 0.98 0.00
N PHE A 127 -8.17 2.22 0.42
CA PHE A 127 -9.14 3.29 0.25
C PHE A 127 -8.42 4.63 0.15
N GLU A 128 -8.94 5.58 -0.62
CA GLU A 128 -8.39 6.94 -0.63
C GLU A 128 -8.83 7.72 0.61
N SER A 129 -7.94 7.82 1.60
CA SER A 129 -8.18 8.57 2.82
C SER A 129 -6.86 8.89 3.52
N VAL A 130 -6.89 9.94 4.33
CA VAL A 130 -5.77 10.34 5.18
C VAL A 130 -5.73 9.57 6.51
N THR A 131 -6.79 8.81 6.84
CA THR A 131 -6.91 8.15 8.14
C THR A 131 -6.68 6.65 8.05
N ALA A 132 -5.78 6.13 8.90
CA ALA A 132 -5.49 4.70 8.97
C ALA A 132 -6.72 3.84 9.34
N LYS A 133 -7.62 4.40 10.16
CA LYS A 133 -8.86 3.74 10.59
C LYS A 133 -9.80 3.45 9.43
N ASP A 134 -9.88 4.34 8.44
CA ASP A 134 -10.71 4.13 7.24
C ASP A 134 -10.31 2.89 6.44
N GLY A 135 -9.01 2.57 6.43
CA GLY A 135 -8.51 1.32 5.86
C GLY A 135 -9.06 0.12 6.61
N TYR A 136 -8.94 0.11 7.94
CA TYR A 136 -9.45 -0.96 8.80
C TYR A 136 -10.97 -1.16 8.65
N ASP A 137 -11.74 -0.08 8.73
CA ASP A 137 -13.21 -0.13 8.69
C ASP A 137 -13.73 -0.69 7.35
N ARG A 138 -12.97 -0.50 6.27
CA ARG A 138 -13.30 -1.01 4.93
C ARG A 138 -12.70 -2.38 4.61
N ALA A 139 -11.89 -2.96 5.50
CA ALA A 139 -11.27 -4.24 5.29
C ALA A 139 -12.32 -5.33 5.02
N LYS A 140 -12.16 -6.04 3.90
CA LYS A 140 -13.06 -7.13 3.51
C LYS A 140 -12.30 -8.38 3.08
N LYS A 141 -12.98 -9.52 3.12
CA LYS A 141 -12.42 -10.81 2.71
C LYS A 141 -12.04 -10.73 1.23
N GLY A 142 -10.85 -11.20 0.89
CA GLY A 142 -10.32 -11.15 -0.49
C GLY A 142 -9.66 -9.82 -0.88
N GLY A 143 -9.84 -8.74 -0.11
CA GLY A 143 -9.31 -7.42 -0.44
C GLY A 143 -10.21 -6.61 -1.38
N ASN A 144 -9.68 -5.56 -1.98
CA ASN A 144 -10.40 -4.73 -2.95
C ASN A 144 -9.47 -4.05 -3.95
N LYS A 145 -10.10 -3.37 -4.92
CA LYS A 145 -9.45 -2.47 -5.85
C LYS A 145 -10.06 -1.08 -5.69
N ILE A 146 -9.23 -0.05 -5.84
CA ILE A 146 -9.66 1.32 -6.12
C ILE A 146 -8.92 1.85 -7.34
N ILE A 147 -9.47 2.89 -7.93
CA ILE A 147 -8.84 3.71 -8.96
C ILE A 147 -8.84 5.13 -8.40
N SER A 148 -7.73 5.85 -8.54
CA SER A 148 -7.62 7.22 -8.03
C SER A 148 -8.78 8.07 -8.52
N ARG A 149 -9.42 8.82 -7.62
CA ARG A 149 -10.50 9.75 -7.99
C ARG A 149 -10.03 10.81 -8.98
N ASP A 150 -8.82 11.30 -8.77
CA ASP A 150 -8.18 12.27 -9.64
C ASP A 150 -7.37 11.58 -10.74
N ILE A 151 -7.39 12.22 -11.91
CA ILE A 151 -6.44 12.02 -12.99
C ILE A 151 -5.40 13.13 -12.84
N PHE A 152 -4.12 12.80 -13.01
CA PHE A 152 -3.02 13.74 -12.87
C PHE A 152 -2.38 13.96 -14.23
N SER A 153 -2.19 15.21 -14.63
CA SER A 153 -1.53 15.53 -15.91
C SER A 153 -0.13 16.03 -15.70
N GLY A 154 0.78 15.63 -16.58
CA GLY A 154 2.12 16.15 -16.60
C GLY A 154 2.68 16.08 -18.02
N VAL A 155 3.99 16.18 -18.11
CA VAL A 155 4.71 16.06 -19.37
C VAL A 155 5.63 14.86 -19.27
N ASP A 156 5.68 14.04 -20.31
CA ASP A 156 6.64 12.94 -20.38
C ASP A 156 8.07 13.46 -20.57
N THR A 157 9.05 12.56 -20.59
CA THR A 157 10.46 12.92 -20.83
C THR A 157 10.72 13.53 -22.20
N ASP A 158 9.83 13.30 -23.18
CA ASP A 158 9.93 13.76 -24.56
C ASP A 158 9.27 15.12 -24.79
N GLY A 159 8.54 15.64 -23.80
CA GLY A 159 7.83 16.91 -23.91
C GLY A 159 6.35 16.79 -24.28
N ASN A 160 5.81 15.58 -24.40
CA ASN A 160 4.41 15.36 -24.71
C ASN A 160 3.55 15.43 -23.44
N GLY A 161 2.38 16.06 -23.56
CA GLY A 161 1.39 16.02 -22.49
C GLY A 161 0.90 14.59 -22.26
N MET A 162 0.89 14.17 -21.00
CA MET A 162 0.43 12.84 -20.60
C MET A 162 -0.44 12.95 -19.36
N SER A 163 -1.39 12.04 -19.21
CA SER A 163 -2.21 11.93 -18.00
C SER A 163 -2.07 10.55 -17.40
N VAL A 164 -2.11 10.48 -16.08
CA VAL A 164 -1.92 9.25 -15.32
C VAL A 164 -3.01 9.08 -14.28
N ILE A 165 -3.31 7.81 -14.00
CA ILE A 165 -4.23 7.39 -12.95
C ILE A 165 -3.55 6.29 -12.13
N PHE A 166 -3.94 6.15 -10.88
CA PHE A 166 -3.40 5.12 -10.00
C PHE A 166 -4.43 4.05 -9.73
N GLU A 167 -4.09 2.80 -10.02
CA GLU A 167 -4.88 1.65 -9.59
C GLU A 167 -4.23 1.04 -8.35
N VAL A 168 -5.01 0.88 -7.29
CA VAL A 168 -4.52 0.27 -6.06
C VAL A 168 -5.33 -0.98 -5.75
N HIS A 169 -4.62 -2.06 -5.48
CA HIS A 169 -5.20 -3.37 -5.21
C HIS A 169 -4.73 -3.88 -3.86
N SER A 170 -5.61 -4.55 -3.12
CA SER A 170 -5.25 -5.36 -1.95
C SER A 170 -5.73 -6.80 -2.15
N SER A 171 -5.00 -7.74 -1.57
CA SER A 171 -5.44 -9.14 -1.46
C SER A 171 -5.70 -9.52 0.01
N GLY A 172 -6.75 -10.31 0.26
CA GLY A 172 -7.14 -10.72 1.61
C GLY A 172 -6.56 -12.08 1.98
N LYS A 173 -5.40 -12.10 2.63
CA LYS A 173 -4.68 -13.30 3.14
C LYS A 173 -3.90 -12.94 4.40
N GLN A 174 -3.23 -13.92 5.03
CA GLN A 174 -2.29 -13.67 6.12
C GLN A 174 -1.07 -12.83 5.69
N ARG A 175 -0.74 -12.86 4.40
CA ARG A 175 0.24 -11.99 3.76
C ARG A 175 -0.47 -11.12 2.71
N PRO A 176 -1.24 -10.09 3.11
CA PRO A 176 -1.93 -9.25 2.14
C PRO A 176 -0.90 -8.50 1.31
N ILE A 177 -1.02 -8.58 -0.01
CA ILE A 177 -0.25 -7.79 -0.97
C ILE A 177 -1.08 -6.58 -1.35
N TYR A 178 -0.50 -5.40 -1.18
CA TYR A 178 -0.97 -4.12 -1.66
C TYR A 178 -0.13 -3.71 -2.86
N THR A 179 -0.75 -3.48 -4.01
CA THR A 179 -0.05 -3.04 -5.22
C THR A 179 -0.59 -1.69 -5.60
N ILE A 180 0.29 -0.69 -5.67
CA ILE A 180 0.00 0.66 -6.14
C ILE A 180 0.59 0.74 -7.55
N THR A 181 -0.25 0.84 -8.58
CA THR A 181 0.17 0.83 -9.99
C THR A 181 -0.15 2.17 -10.63
N GLN A 182 0.88 2.80 -11.19
CA GLN A 182 0.70 3.96 -12.08
C GLN A 182 0.31 3.47 -13.48
N LYS A 183 -0.67 4.11 -14.11
CA LYS A 183 -1.08 3.84 -15.49
C LYS A 183 -1.23 5.13 -16.28
N VAL A 184 -0.94 5.08 -17.58
CA VAL A 184 -1.35 6.13 -18.52
C VAL A 184 -2.88 6.09 -18.66
N HIS A 185 -3.51 7.25 -18.59
CA HIS A 185 -4.96 7.45 -18.77
C HIS A 185 -5.30 7.63 -20.25
#